data_AF-A0A940ZFP5-F1
#
_entry.id   AF-A0A940ZFP5-F1
#
_cell.length_a   1.000
_cell.length_b   1.000
_cell.length_c   1.000
_cell.angle_alpha   90.00
_cell.angle_beta   90.00
_cell.angle_gamma   90.00
#
_symmetry.space_group_name_H-M   'P 1'
#
loop_
_entity.id
_entity.type
_entity.pdbx_description
1 polymer ?
#
loop_
_entity_poly.entity_id
_entity_poly.type
_entity_poly.pdbx_seq_one_letter_code
_entity_poly.pdbx_strand_id
1 'polypeptide(L)'
;MKRILGMLTILATTALLSVATVMGAEATMGVIDQKDQCLLVAANCANSVDSISQRIERLNKEIAKGTDVYTTDELQRLRDKLDDAVRTLDDLIRS
;
A
#
# COMPACT_ATOMS: atom_id res chain seq x y z
N MET A 1 45.35 50.96 6.34
CA MET A 1 46.37 50.45 7.29
C MET A 1 45.82 49.20 7.96
N LYS A 2 46.63 48.13 7.99
CA LYS A 2 46.71 47.03 8.98
C LYS A 2 45.40 46.64 9.68
N ARG A 3 44.84 45.48 9.34
CA ARG A 3 45.14 44.19 10.02
C ARG A 3 44.97 44.29 11.53
N ILE A 4 43.74 44.05 11.98
CA ILE A 4 43.42 43.66 13.35
C ILE A 4 42.29 42.63 13.16
N LEU A 5 42.62 41.37 12.90
CA LEU A 5 42.99 40.34 13.88
C LEU A 5 41.86 40.04 14.85
N GLY A 6 41.29 38.85 14.68
CA GLY A 6 40.65 38.10 15.75
C GLY A 6 39.15 38.25 15.84
N MET A 7 38.43 37.22 15.38
CA MET A 7 37.52 36.41 16.21
C MET A 7 36.52 35.68 15.31
N LEU A 8 36.57 34.35 15.41
CA LEU A 8 35.44 33.44 15.39
C LEU A 8 34.23 33.79 14.50
N THR A 9 34.05 33.01 13.45
CA THR A 9 32.70 32.64 13.01
C THR A 9 32.75 31.22 12.48
N ILE A 10 32.41 30.30 13.37
CA ILE A 10 32.20 28.89 13.12
C ILE A 10 31.13 28.78 12.02
N LEU A 11 31.47 28.20 10.88
CA LEU A 11 30.50 27.87 9.84
C LEU A 11 29.53 26.82 10.42
N ALA A 12 28.32 27.27 10.74
CA ALA A 12 27.20 26.41 11.05
C ALA A 12 26.75 25.68 9.76
N THR A 13 27.22 24.45 9.57
CA THR A 13 26.66 23.53 8.58
C THR A 13 25.43 22.86 9.17
N THR A 14 24.28 23.49 9.01
CA THR A 14 22.98 22.82 9.14
C THR A 14 22.53 22.32 7.77
N ALA A 15 22.11 21.06 7.73
CA ALA A 15 21.01 20.49 6.94
C ALA A 15 21.36 19.14 6.28
N LEU A 16 20.36 18.25 6.37
CA LEU A 16 20.20 16.94 5.70
C LEU A 16 20.98 15.81 6.41
N LEU A 17 20.39 14.71 6.89
CA LEU A 17 19.19 14.00 6.47
C LEU A 17 18.46 13.39 7.69
N SER A 18 17.15 13.61 7.79
CA SER A 18 16.25 12.75 8.56
C SER A 18 15.94 11.50 7.73
N VAL A 19 16.69 10.43 7.92
CA VAL A 19 16.18 9.09 7.64
C VAL A 19 15.44 8.67 8.89
N ALA A 20 14.11 8.67 8.84
CA ALA A 20 13.31 7.98 9.83
C ALA A 20 13.64 6.49 9.72
N THR A 21 14.58 6.02 10.54
CA THR A 21 14.70 4.60 10.86
C THR A 21 13.40 4.24 11.58
N VAL A 22 12.48 3.64 10.82
CA VAL A 22 11.28 2.99 11.34
C VAL A 22 11.69 2.16 12.56
N MET A 23 11.08 2.50 13.69
CA MET A 23 11.25 1.79 14.94
C MET A 23 10.89 0.32 14.75
N GLY A 24 11.81 -0.55 15.12
CA GLY A 24 11.57 -1.95 15.38
C GLY A 24 12.60 -2.39 16.39
N ALA A 25 12.53 -1.83 17.61
CA ALA A 25 13.38 -2.23 18.71
C ALA A 25 13.22 -3.74 18.92
N GLU A 26 14.29 -4.45 18.60
CA GLU A 26 14.65 -5.74 19.15
C GLU A 26 14.63 -5.70 20.69
N ALA A 27 13.44 -5.90 21.25
CA ALA A 27 13.27 -6.22 22.66
C ALA A 27 12.70 -7.63 22.75
N THR A 28 13.55 -8.55 23.16
CA THR A 28 13.26 -9.94 23.50
C THR A 28 12.15 -10.03 24.55
N MET A 29 10.88 -10.11 24.13
CA MET A 29 9.75 -10.52 24.96
C MET A 29 8.58 -10.96 24.06
N GLY A 30 8.22 -12.25 24.07
CA GLY A 30 6.92 -12.73 23.58
C GLY A 30 6.89 -13.41 22.21
N VAL A 31 7.57 -14.55 22.05
CA VAL A 31 7.41 -15.46 20.89
C VAL A 31 6.05 -16.20 20.90
N ILE A 32 5.22 -16.01 21.94
CA ILE A 32 3.94 -16.73 22.09
C ILE A 32 2.75 -15.97 21.48
N ASP A 33 2.81 -14.64 21.33
CA ASP A 33 1.64 -13.82 20.94
C ASP A 33 1.53 -13.50 19.42
N GLN A 34 2.58 -13.76 18.64
CA GLN A 34 2.58 -13.43 17.21
C GLN A 34 1.85 -14.45 16.33
N LYS A 35 1.77 -15.72 16.77
CA LYS A 35 1.05 -16.76 16.02
C LYS A 35 -0.45 -16.52 16.04
N ASP A 36 -0.98 -16.11 17.19
CA ASP A 36 -2.41 -15.84 17.36
C ASP A 36 -2.83 -14.58 16.60
N GLN A 37 -1.96 -13.55 16.55
CA GLN A 37 -2.16 -12.36 15.71
C GLN A 37 -2.25 -12.72 14.22
N CYS A 38 -1.33 -13.55 13.72
CA CYS A 38 -1.38 -14.01 12.32
C CYS A 38 -2.62 -14.88 12.05
N LEU A 39 -3.02 -15.73 13.00
CA LEU A 39 -4.23 -16.55 12.89
C LEU A 39 -5.50 -15.70 12.88
N LEU A 40 -5.56 -14.63 13.69
CA LEU A 40 -6.67 -13.67 13.68
C LEU A 40 -6.77 -12.94 12.35
N VAL A 41 -5.64 -12.52 11.77
CA VAL A 41 -5.62 -11.89 10.44
C VAL A 41 -6.03 -12.91 9.37
N ALA A 42 -5.51 -14.13 9.41
CA ALA A 42 -5.88 -15.19 8.46
C ALA A 42 -7.36 -15.59 8.55
N ALA A 43 -7.93 -15.66 9.77
CA ALA A 43 -9.35 -15.94 9.98
C ALA A 43 -10.25 -14.81 9.47
N ASN A 44 -9.83 -13.55 9.63
CA ASN A 44 -10.52 -12.41 9.03
C ASN A 44 -10.35 -12.39 7.51
N CYS A 45 -9.18 -12.72 6.97
CA CYS A 45 -8.95 -12.84 5.53
C CYS A 45 -9.80 -13.94 4.91
N ALA A 46 -9.93 -15.11 5.54
CA ALA A 46 -10.70 -16.25 5.02
C ALA A 46 -12.18 -15.91 4.74
N ASN A 47 -12.78 -15.00 5.52
CA ASN A 47 -14.14 -14.52 5.31
C ASN A 47 -14.22 -13.22 4.50
N SER A 48 -13.08 -12.60 4.18
CA SER A 48 -13.00 -11.29 3.51
C SER A 48 -12.44 -11.36 2.09
N VAL A 49 -12.07 -12.56 1.60
CA VAL A 49 -11.71 -12.70 0.18
C VAL A 49 -12.99 -12.87 -0.62
N ASP A 50 -13.34 -11.82 -1.36
CA ASP A 50 -14.42 -11.91 -2.34
C ASP A 50 -14.15 -13.03 -3.34
N SER A 51 -15.19 -13.80 -3.68
CA SER A 51 -15.11 -14.71 -4.81
C SER A 51 -14.86 -13.94 -6.11
N ILE A 52 -14.27 -14.61 -7.11
CA ILE A 52 -14.03 -14.00 -8.42
C ILE A 52 -15.34 -13.45 -9.03
N SER A 53 -16.47 -14.15 -8.88
CA SER A 53 -17.79 -13.69 -9.32
C SER A 53 -18.23 -12.40 -8.61
N GLN A 54 -18.04 -12.29 -7.29
CA GLN A 54 -18.34 -11.06 -6.54
C GLN A 54 -17.45 -9.90 -6.96
N ARG A 55 -16.19 -10.16 -7.29
CA ARG A 55 -15.26 -9.17 -7.81
C ARG A 55 -15.68 -8.65 -9.18
N ILE A 56 -16.12 -9.53 -10.08
CA ILE A 56 -16.71 -9.17 -11.39
C ILE A 56 -17.94 -8.29 -11.21
N GLU A 57 -18.86 -8.66 -10.30
CA GLU A 57 -20.08 -7.88 -10.05
C GLU A 57 -19.76 -6.47 -9.54
N ARG A 58 -18.84 -6.33 -8.58
CA ARG A 58 -18.41 -5.01 -8.09
C ARG A 58 -17.77 -4.16 -9.19
N LEU A 59 -16.86 -4.73 -9.98
CA LEU A 59 -16.21 -4.00 -11.06
C LEU A 59 -17.24 -3.47 -12.06
N ASN A 60 -18.25 -4.27 -12.42
CA ASN A 60 -19.34 -3.82 -13.27
C ASN A 60 -20.14 -2.66 -12.63
N LYS A 61 -20.44 -2.72 -11.32
CA LYS A 61 -21.13 -1.63 -10.62
C LYS A 61 -20.30 -0.34 -10.60
N GLU A 62 -19.00 -0.42 -10.37
CA GLU A 62 -18.13 0.76 -10.38
C GLU A 62 -17.98 1.33 -11.80
N ILE A 63 -17.81 0.50 -12.82
CA ILE A 63 -17.77 0.94 -14.22
C ILE A 63 -19.09 1.61 -14.64
N ALA A 64 -20.23 1.12 -14.16
CA ALA A 64 -21.55 1.69 -14.45
C ALA A 64 -21.73 3.12 -13.90
N LYS A 65 -20.95 3.52 -12.89
CA LYS A 65 -20.92 4.92 -12.42
C LYS A 65 -20.34 5.88 -13.47
N GLY A 66 -19.57 5.36 -14.43
CA GLY A 66 -19.10 6.11 -15.58
C GLY A 66 -18.29 7.35 -15.20
N THR A 67 -18.40 8.37 -16.06
CA THR A 67 -17.64 9.62 -15.90
C THR A 67 -18.16 10.55 -14.81
N ASP A 68 -19.28 10.20 -14.18
CA ASP A 68 -19.83 10.95 -13.06
C ASP A 68 -18.95 10.79 -11.80
N VAL A 69 -18.19 9.69 -11.72
CA VAL A 69 -17.32 9.37 -10.58
C VAL A 69 -15.86 9.19 -11.00
N TYR A 70 -15.60 8.71 -12.20
CA TYR A 70 -14.26 8.32 -12.65
C TYR A 70 -13.80 9.07 -13.89
N THR A 71 -12.50 9.28 -14.01
CA THR A 71 -11.89 9.70 -15.28
C THR A 71 -11.93 8.57 -16.32
N THR A 72 -11.73 8.92 -17.59
CA THR A 72 -11.65 7.94 -18.68
C THR A 72 -10.54 6.91 -18.45
N ASP A 73 -9.39 7.35 -17.95
CA ASP A 73 -8.24 6.49 -17.66
C ASP A 73 -8.53 5.53 -16.50
N GLU A 74 -9.23 5.99 -15.46
CA GLU A 74 -9.65 5.14 -14.35
C GLU A 74 -10.69 4.11 -14.78
N LEU A 75 -11.66 4.50 -15.61
CA LEU A 75 -12.61 3.56 -16.22
C LEU A 75 -11.91 2.52 -17.08
N GLN A 76 -10.87 2.91 -17.82
CA GLN A 76 -10.07 1.96 -18.59
C GLN A 76 -9.39 0.94 -17.66
N ARG A 77 -8.74 1.40 -16.58
CA ARG A 77 -8.13 0.52 -15.59
C ARG A 77 -9.14 -0.41 -14.91
N LEU A 78 -10.37 0.06 -14.66
CA LEU A 78 -11.44 -0.78 -14.12
C LEU A 78 -11.86 -1.87 -15.11
N ARG A 79 -11.95 -1.55 -16.41
CA ARG A 79 -12.22 -2.53 -17.48
C ARG A 79 -11.10 -3.55 -17.60
N ASP A 80 -9.85 -3.12 -17.56
CA ASP A 80 -8.70 -4.03 -17.63
C ASP A 80 -8.72 -5.03 -16.45
N LYS A 81 -9.09 -4.57 -15.25
CA LYS A 81 -9.28 -5.44 -14.07
C LYS A 81 -10.47 -6.39 -14.20
N LEU A 82 -11.53 -5.97 -14.89
CA LEU A 82 -12.71 -6.80 -15.15
C LEU A 82 -12.34 -7.94 -16.10
N ASP A 83 -11.65 -7.63 -17.20
CA ASP A 83 -11.19 -8.63 -18.17
C ASP A 83 -10.28 -9.68 -17.53
N ASP A 84 -9.35 -9.27 -16.67
CA ASP A 84 -8.48 -10.17 -15.90
C ASP A 84 -9.29 -11.11 -14.98
N ALA A 85 -10.27 -10.56 -14.27
CA ALA A 85 -11.12 -11.35 -13.38
C ALA A 85 -11.99 -12.35 -14.17
N VAL A 86 -12.51 -11.96 -15.34
CA VAL A 86 -13.28 -12.86 -16.22
C VAL A 86 -12.41 -13.97 -16.78
N ARG A 87 -11.18 -13.68 -17.23
CA ARG A 87 -10.22 -14.70 -17.69
C ARG A 87 -9.90 -15.70 -16.59
N THR A 88 -9.63 -15.20 -15.38
CA THR A 88 -9.39 -16.05 -14.21
C THR A 88 -10.57 -16.96 -13.94
N LEU A 89 -11.80 -16.46 -14.05
CA LEU A 89 -13.00 -17.27 -13.87
C LEU A 89 -13.13 -18.35 -14.95
N ASP A 90 -12.89 -18.00 -16.21
CA ASP A 90 -12.95 -18.94 -17.35
C ASP A 90 -11.92 -20.07 -17.18
N ASP A 91 -10.70 -19.73 -16.79
CA ASP A 91 -9.63 -20.71 -16.52
C ASP A 91 -10.03 -21.68 -15.40
N LEU A 92 -10.66 -21.19 -14.33
CA LEU A 92 -11.17 -22.00 -13.22
C LEU A 92 -12.34 -22.90 -13.60
N ILE A 93 -13.16 -22.49 -14.59
CA ILE A 93 -14.28 -23.30 -15.07
C ILE A 93 -13.79 -24.38 -16.05
N ARG A 94 -12.70 -24.12 -16.77
CA ARG A 94 -12.15 -25.02 -17.78
C ARG A 94 -11.20 -26.08 -17.20
N SER A 95 -10.59 -25.83 -16.04
CA SER A 95 -9.72 -26.76 -15.30
C SER A 95 -10.47 -27.93 -14.67
#